data_AF-V6J1T3-F1
#
_entry.id   AF-V6J1T3-F1
#
_cell.length_a   1.000
_cell.length_b   1.000
_cell.length_c   1.000
_cell.angle_alpha   90.00
_cell.angle_beta   90.00
_cell.angle_gamma   90.00
#
_symmetry.space_group_name_H-M   'P 1'
#
loop_
_entity.id
_entity.type
_entity.pdbx_description
1 polymer ?
#
loop_
_entity_poly.entity_id
_entity_poly.type
_entity_poly.pdbx_seq_one_letter_code
_entity_poly.pdbx_strand_id
1 'polypeptide(L)'
;MMNHPKYAKIDDYLDLYLFAAKMNDHEWQKEIKNNLAAFLKESSERDRQRESDLRVQLTYVNRRILGLYQQLRQRNVQLTEGITNELYALKQRRMELEAEIEKLREQNRRIS
;
A
#
# COMPACT_ATOMS: atom_id res chain seq x y z
N MET A 1 12.66 -14.70 -4.20
CA MET A 1 12.84 -13.47 -4.99
C MET A 1 11.45 -12.97 -5.39
N MET A 2 10.98 -11.86 -4.83
CA MET A 2 9.73 -11.24 -5.31
C MET A 2 10.09 -10.23 -6.39
N ASN A 3 9.91 -10.61 -7.65
CA ASN A 3 9.89 -9.64 -8.75
C ASN A 3 8.61 -8.82 -8.59
N HIS A 4 8.72 -7.66 -7.94
CA HIS A 4 7.61 -6.73 -7.87
C HIS A 4 7.33 -6.25 -9.30
N PRO A 5 6.07 -6.24 -9.77
CA PRO A 5 5.72 -5.87 -11.15
C PRO A 5 6.22 -4.46 -11.55
N LYS A 6 6.44 -3.60 -10.56
CA LYS A 6 7.09 -2.28 -10.73
C LYS A 6 8.56 -2.40 -11.19
N TYR A 7 9.35 -3.31 -10.59
CA TYR A 7 10.75 -3.48 -10.94
C TYR A 7 10.92 -4.10 -12.32
N ALA A 8 10.11 -5.10 -12.67
CA ALA A 8 10.12 -5.68 -14.01
C ALA A 8 9.87 -4.62 -15.09
N LYS A 9 8.90 -3.71 -14.87
CA LYS A 9 8.67 -2.59 -15.78
C LYS A 9 9.81 -1.57 -15.83
N ILE A 10 10.50 -1.34 -14.71
CA ILE A 10 11.68 -0.45 -14.69
C ILE A 10 12.79 -1.10 -15.50
N ASP A 11 13.03 -2.40 -15.32
CA ASP A 11 14.02 -3.17 -16.07
C ASP A 11 13.72 -3.11 -17.57
N ASP A 12 12.45 -3.28 -17.99
CA ASP A 12 12.04 -3.12 -19.39
C ASP A 12 12.41 -1.74 -19.96
N TYR A 13 12.16 -0.65 -19.20
CA TYR A 13 12.54 0.71 -19.62
C TYR A 13 14.07 0.88 -19.71
N LEU A 14 14.83 0.25 -18.81
CA LEU A 14 16.30 0.30 -18.82
C LEU A 14 16.86 -0.48 -20.02
N ASP A 15 16.32 -1.65 -20.32
CA ASP A 15 16.72 -2.45 -21.48
C ASP A 15 16.46 -1.69 -22.79
N LEU A 16 15.29 -1.06 -22.92
CA LEU A 16 14.97 -0.20 -24.06
C LEU A 16 15.92 1.00 -24.15
N TYR A 17 16.24 1.64 -23.02
CA TYR A 17 17.18 2.77 -22.99
C TYR A 17 18.57 2.37 -23.47
N LEU A 18 19.07 1.21 -23.02
CA LEU A 18 20.35 0.67 -23.45
C LEU A 18 20.34 0.26 -24.92
N PHE A 19 19.22 -0.25 -25.42
CA PHE A 19 19.06 -0.59 -26.83
C PHE A 19 19.04 0.66 -27.72
N ALA A 20 18.30 1.71 -27.34
CA ALA A 20 18.32 3.01 -28.00
C ALA A 20 19.73 3.63 -28.03
N ALA A 21 20.49 3.46 -26.93
CA ALA A 21 21.89 3.89 -26.83
C ALA A 21 22.76 3.23 -27.89
N LYS A 22 22.61 1.91 -28.09
CA LYS A 22 23.38 1.14 -29.08
C LYS A 22 23.12 1.59 -30.51
N MET A 23 21.95 2.17 -30.78
CA MET A 23 21.60 2.72 -32.09
C MET A 23 21.95 4.21 -32.25
N ASN A 24 22.52 4.85 -31.22
CA ASN A 24 22.74 6.30 -31.14
C ASN A 24 21.44 7.12 -31.33
N ASP A 25 20.29 6.55 -30.97
CA ASP A 25 19.00 7.22 -31.09
C ASP A 25 18.73 8.04 -29.83
N HIS A 26 19.29 9.25 -29.80
CA HIS A 26 19.19 10.15 -28.65
C HIS A 26 17.77 10.69 -28.40
N GLU A 27 16.95 10.83 -29.44
CA GLU A 27 15.56 11.25 -29.28
C GLU A 27 14.75 10.14 -28.63
N TRP A 28 14.93 8.90 -29.05
CA TRP A 28 14.25 7.76 -28.43
C TRP A 28 14.70 7.54 -26.98
N GLN A 29 16.00 7.70 -26.67
CA GLN A 29 16.49 7.69 -25.29
C GLN A 29 15.81 8.73 -24.40
N LYS A 30 15.60 9.93 -24.94
CA LYS A 30 14.95 11.04 -24.23
C LYS A 30 13.47 10.74 -23.97
N GLU A 31 12.76 10.17 -24.95
CA GLU A 31 11.38 9.71 -24.77
C GLU A 31 11.27 8.62 -23.69
N ILE A 32 12.13 7.61 -23.74
CA ILE A 32 12.17 6.54 -22.74
C ILE A 32 12.38 7.12 -21.33
N LYS A 33 13.31 8.05 -21.17
CA LYS A 33 13.57 8.71 -19.89
C LYS A 33 12.35 9.48 -19.37
N ASN A 34 11.66 10.20 -20.24
CA ASN A 34 10.44 10.94 -19.87
C ASN A 34 9.31 10.01 -19.45
N ASN A 35 9.11 8.92 -20.20
CA ASN A 35 8.10 7.91 -19.90
C ASN A 35 8.39 7.18 -18.59
N LEU A 36 9.65 6.83 -18.33
CA LEU A 36 10.08 6.25 -17.06
C LEU A 36 9.84 7.21 -15.90
N ALA A 37 10.17 8.50 -16.04
CA ALA A 37 9.92 9.50 -15.02
C ALA A 37 8.42 9.66 -14.71
N ALA A 38 7.58 9.69 -15.74
CA ALA A 38 6.12 9.73 -15.58
C ALA A 38 5.58 8.48 -14.87
N PHE A 39 6.04 7.30 -15.26
CA PHE A 39 5.69 6.03 -14.62
C PHE A 39 6.08 5.99 -13.13
N LEU A 40 7.29 6.43 -12.79
CA LEU A 40 7.77 6.49 -11.41
C LEU A 40 6.93 7.44 -10.56
N LYS A 41 6.56 8.60 -11.11
CA LYS A 41 5.69 9.57 -10.44
C LYS A 41 4.31 8.99 -10.17
N GLU A 42 3.66 8.44 -11.20
CA GLU A 42 2.33 7.83 -11.08
C GLU A 42 2.35 6.64 -10.10
N SER A 43 3.39 5.82 -10.12
CA SER A 43 3.55 4.74 -9.14
C SER A 43 3.67 5.28 -7.72
N SER A 44 4.45 6.34 -7.49
CA SER A 44 4.60 6.95 -6.16
C SER A 44 3.27 7.53 -5.65
N GLU A 45 2.50 8.16 -6.52
CA GLU A 45 1.15 8.67 -6.20
C GLU A 45 0.18 7.54 -5.84
N ARG A 46 0.20 6.43 -6.59
CA ARG A 46 -0.58 5.23 -6.26
C ARG A 46 -0.20 4.62 -4.92
N ASP A 47 1.10 4.52 -4.63
CA ASP A 47 1.62 3.97 -3.38
C ASP A 47 1.16 4.84 -2.19
N ARG A 48 1.21 6.17 -2.32
CA ARG A 48 0.69 7.12 -1.32
C ARG A 48 -0.81 7.02 -1.13
N GLN A 49 -1.58 6.92 -2.21
CA GLN A 49 -3.03 6.77 -2.13
C GLN A 49 -3.40 5.49 -1.39
N ARG A 50 -2.74 4.38 -1.72
CA ARG A 50 -2.95 3.09 -1.05
C ARG A 50 -2.64 3.17 0.45
N GLU A 51 -1.56 3.85 0.85
CA GLU A 51 -1.26 4.06 2.27
C GLU A 51 -2.38 4.85 2.96
N SER A 52 -2.88 5.90 2.31
CA SER A 52 -3.98 6.73 2.82
C SER A 52 -5.25 5.89 3.03
N ASP A 53 -5.63 5.09 2.04
CA ASP A 53 -6.82 4.22 2.11
C ASP A 53 -6.72 3.22 3.26
N LEU A 54 -5.55 2.60 3.46
CA LEU A 54 -5.30 1.68 4.57
C LEU A 54 -5.42 2.39 5.93
N ARG A 55 -4.92 3.63 6.04
CA ARG A 55 -5.05 4.43 7.26
C ARG A 55 -6.50 4.80 7.57
N VAL A 56 -7.30 5.10 6.55
CA VAL A 56 -8.74 5.35 6.71
C VAL A 56 -9.45 4.10 7.22
N GLN A 57 -9.17 2.93 6.64
CA GLN A 57 -9.71 1.66 7.10
C GLN A 57 -9.30 1.34 8.54
N LEU A 58 -8.03 1.54 8.89
CA LEU A 58 -7.53 1.32 10.25
C LEU A 58 -8.23 2.24 11.26
N THR A 59 -8.41 3.51 10.90
CA THR A 59 -9.14 4.48 11.73
C THR A 59 -10.59 4.05 11.95
N TYR A 60 -11.26 3.57 10.90
CA TYR A 60 -12.62 3.05 10.99
C TYR A 60 -12.71 1.85 11.94
N VAL A 61 -11.84 0.84 11.77
CA VAL A 61 -11.80 -0.35 12.63
C VAL A 61 -11.56 0.04 14.09
N ASN A 62 -10.60 0.94 14.35
CA ASN A 62 -10.31 1.42 15.70
C ASN A 62 -11.51 2.14 16.34
N ARG A 63 -12.22 2.99 15.57
CA ARG A 63 -13.45 3.64 16.05
C ARG A 63 -14.54 2.62 16.37
N ARG A 64 -14.70 1.58 15.56
CA ARG A 64 -15.68 0.51 15.81
C ARG A 64 -15.35 -0.25 17.10
N ILE A 65 -14.10 -0.64 17.29
CA ILE A 65 -13.62 -1.30 18.52
C ILE A 65 -13.91 -0.42 19.75
N LEU A 66 -13.54 0.87 19.70
CA LEU A 66 -13.78 1.80 20.79
C LEU A 66 -15.28 1.97 21.09
N GLY A 67 -16.11 2.07 20.05
CA GLY A 67 -17.56 2.15 20.18
C GLY A 67 -18.16 0.93 20.88
N LEU A 68 -17.72 -0.28 20.50
CA LEU A 68 -18.15 -1.52 21.15
C LEU A 68 -17.74 -1.56 22.63
N TYR A 69 -16.51 -1.16 22.94
CA TYR A 69 -16.06 -1.07 24.34
C TYR A 69 -16.86 -0.04 25.16
N GLN A 70 -17.20 1.10 24.57
CA GLN A 70 -18.03 2.11 25.23
C GLN A 70 -19.46 1.59 25.49
N GLN A 71 -20.05 0.87 24.53
CA GLN A 71 -21.38 0.26 24.68
C GLN A 71 -21.39 -0.79 25.80
N LEU A 72 -20.37 -1.64 25.86
CA LEU A 72 -20.19 -2.62 26.93
C LEU A 72 -20.09 -1.93 28.30
N ARG A 73 -19.35 -0.82 28.38
CA ARG A 73 -19.13 -0.08 29.64
C ARG A 73 -20.36 0.71 30.11
N GLN A 74 -21.13 1.30 29.19
CA GLN A 74 -22.24 2.21 29.54
C GLN A 74 -23.55 1.49 29.83
N ARG A 75 -23.82 0.37 29.17
CA ARG A 75 -25.14 -0.29 29.22
C ARG A 75 -25.15 -1.55 30.10
N ASN A 76 -24.06 -1.89 30.80
CA ASN A 76 -23.90 -3.17 31.49
C ASN A 76 -24.34 -4.36 30.60
N VAL A 77 -24.13 -4.25 29.29
CA VAL A 77 -24.51 -5.31 28.34
C VAL A 77 -23.59 -6.48 28.61
N GLN A 78 -24.18 -7.63 28.90
CA GLN A 78 -23.40 -8.86 29.01
C GLN A 78 -22.67 -9.11 27.70
N LEU A 79 -21.40 -9.50 27.80
CA LEU A 79 -20.62 -10.00 26.67
C LEU A 79 -21.40 -11.18 26.06
N THR A 80 -22.09 -10.92 24.97
CA THR A 80 -22.75 -11.94 24.16
C THR A 80 -21.76 -12.48 23.15
N GLU A 81 -21.90 -13.75 22.76
CA GLU A 81 -21.02 -14.38 21.76
C GLU A 81 -20.90 -13.56 20.46
N GLY A 82 -21.98 -12.90 20.04
CA GLY A 82 -21.97 -12.00 18.87
C GLY A 82 -21.02 -10.81 19.02
N ILE A 83 -21.02 -10.15 20.18
CA ILE A 83 -20.15 -9.00 20.46
C ILE A 83 -18.69 -9.46 20.58
N THR A 84 -18.44 -10.60 21.22
CA THR A 84 -17.08 -11.15 21.33
C THR A 84 -16.50 -11.53 19.97
N ASN A 85 -17.32 -12.15 19.11
CA ASN A 85 -16.90 -12.54 17.76
C ASN A 85 -16.66 -11.31 16.88
N GLU A 86 -17.53 -10.29 16.94
CA GLU A 86 -17.31 -9.03 16.23
C GLU A 86 -16.01 -8.34 16.69
N LEU A 87 -15.77 -8.30 17.99
CA LEU A 87 -14.59 -7.66 18.56
C LEU A 87 -13.30 -8.44 18.25
N TYR A 88 -13.37 -9.77 18.17
CA TYR A 88 -12.28 -10.61 17.69
C TYR A 88 -11.97 -10.35 16.21
N ALA A 89 -12.99 -10.36 15.35
CA ALA A 89 -12.83 -10.09 13.93
C ALA A 89 -12.24 -8.69 13.66
N LEU A 90 -12.69 -7.68 14.41
CA LEU A 90 -12.15 -6.31 14.30
C LEU A 90 -10.70 -6.23 14.75
N LYS A 91 -10.30 -6.94 15.82
CA LYS A 91 -8.90 -7.01 16.27
C LYS A 91 -8.03 -7.69 15.22
N GLN A 92 -8.51 -8.78 14.63
CA GLN A 92 -7.80 -9.46 13.56
C GLN A 92 -7.63 -8.54 12.36
N ARG A 93 -8.70 -7.86 11.91
CA ARG A 93 -8.62 -6.91 10.81
C ARG A 93 -7.67 -5.75 11.10
N ARG A 94 -7.58 -5.28 12.35
CA ARG A 94 -6.62 -4.26 12.76
C ARG A 94 -5.18 -4.73 12.55
N MET A 95 -4.85 -5.93 13.01
CA MET A 95 -3.50 -6.51 12.86
C MET A 95 -3.13 -6.72 11.39
N GLU A 96 -4.08 -7.17 10.57
CA GLU A 96 -3.88 -7.30 9.12
C GLU A 96 -3.58 -5.95 8.47
N LEU A 97 -4.36 -4.91 8.79
CA LEU A 97 -4.15 -3.55 8.27
C LEU A 97 -2.80 -2.97 8.71
N GLU A 98 -2.39 -3.20 9.96
CA GLU A 98 -1.08 -2.78 10.47
C GLU A 98 0.05 -3.48 9.71
N ALA A 99 -0.07 -4.78 9.43
CA ALA A 99 0.90 -5.53 8.65
C ALA A 99 0.95 -5.07 7.18
N GLU A 100 -0.20 -4.79 6.56
CA GLU A 100 -0.27 -4.25 5.20
C GLU A 100 0.41 -2.88 5.08
N ILE A 101 0.18 -1.98 6.05
CA ILE A 101 0.83 -0.66 6.10
C ILE A 101 2.33 -0.81 6.27
N GLU A 102 2.81 -1.67 7.17
CA GLU A 102 4.24 -1.85 7.40
C GLU A 102 4.92 -2.43 6.17
N LYS A 103 4.30 -3.41 5.51
CA LYS A 103 4.81 -3.97 4.26
C LYS A 103 4.91 -2.91 3.16
N LEU A 104 3.90 -2.05 3.02
CA LEU A 104 3.91 -0.96 2.04
C LEU A 104 5.03 0.06 2.34
N ARG A 105 5.25 0.40 3.62
CA ARG A 105 6.35 1.28 4.04
C ARG A 105 7.72 0.68 3.79
N GLU A 106 7.89 -0.61 4.07
CA GLU A 106 9.14 -1.33 3.80
C GLU A 106 9.43 -1.36 2.29
N GLN A 107 8.40 -1.57 1.46
CA GLN A 107 8.52 -1.46 0.01
C GLN A 107 8.95 -0.06 -0.42
N ASN A 108 8.33 0.99 0.13
CA ASN A 108 8.70 2.38 -0.17
C ASN A 108 10.11 2.75 0.33
N ARG A 109 10.54 2.24 1.48
CA ARG A 109 11.89 2.46 2.01
C ARG A 109 12.98 1.83 1.15
N ARG A 110 12.72 0.68 0.52
CA ARG A 110 13.64 0.07 -0.46
C ARG A 110 13.73 0.83 -1.78
N ILE A 111 12.85 1.82 -2.00
CA ILE A 111 12.76 2.62 -3.23
C ILE A 111 13.43 3.99 -3.05
N SER A 112 13.62 4.48 -1.82
CA SER A 112 14.34 5.73 -1.49
C SER A 112 15.82 5.49 -1.25
#